data_AF-A0A3R6TMM9-F1
#
_entry.id   AF-A0A3R6TMM9-F1
#
_cell.length_a   1.000
_cell.length_b   1.000
_cell.length_c   1.000
_cell.angle_alpha   90.00
_cell.angle_beta   90.00
_cell.angle_gamma   90.00
#
_symmetry.space_group_name_H-M   'P 1'
#
loop_
_entity.id
_entity.type
_entity.pdbx_description
1 polymer ?
#
loop_
_entity_poly.entity_id
_entity_poly.type
_entity_poly.pdbx_seq_one_letter_code
_entity_poly.pdbx_strand_id
1 'polypeptide(L)' 'MAREINAELLDTKIEKAQQDLVKAKQRYDVAAATLKDLLDKRDALRQKKLLDAIAQSGRSYEEIMQYLHSKPEEE' A
#
# COMPACT_ATOMS: atom_id res chain seq x y z
N MET A 1 -32.41 -0.57 -40.68
CA MET A 1 -31.07 -0.76 -41.26
C MET A 1 -30.06 0.31 -40.81
N ALA A 2 -30.10 1.58 -41.23
CA ALA A 2 -29.06 2.56 -40.83
C ALA A 2 -29.09 3.00 -39.34
N ARG A 3 -30.25 2.92 -38.66
CA ARG A 3 -30.38 3.22 -37.22
C ARG A 3 -29.90 2.07 -36.32
N GLU A 4 -30.07 0.82 -36.74
CA GLU A 4 -29.65 -0.37 -35.98
C GLU A 4 -28.13 -0.48 -35.93
N ILE A 5 -27.44 -0.19 -37.04
CA ILE A 5 -25.96 -0.17 -37.10
C ILE A 5 -25.38 0.84 -36.09
N ASN A 6 -26.06 1.96 -35.86
CA ASN A 6 -25.62 2.95 -34.89
C ASN A 6 -25.84 2.51 -33.43
N ALA A 7 -26.89 1.73 -33.16
CA ALA A 7 -27.15 1.18 -31.83
C ALA A 7 -26.14 0.06 -31.49
N GLU A 8 -25.88 -0.88 -32.41
CA GLU A 8 -24.89 -1.95 -32.21
C GLU A 8 -23.46 -1.39 -32.03
N LEU A 9 -23.11 -0.34 -32.78
CA LEU A 9 -21.83 0.36 -32.60
C LEU A 9 -21.73 1.06 -31.24
N LEU A 10 -22.84 1.58 -30.73
CA LEU A 10 -22.89 2.20 -29.41
C LEU A 10 -22.76 1.14 -28.31
N ASP A 11 -23.48 0.03 -28.42
CA ASP A 11 -23.42 -1.09 -27.48
C ASP A 11 -22.01 -1.69 -27.43
N THR A 12 -21.37 -1.89 -28.59
CA THR A 12 -19.98 -2.36 -28.67
C THR A 12 -19.00 -1.39 -27.99
N LYS A 13 -19.21 -0.07 -28.14
CA LYS A 13 -18.39 0.94 -27.46
C LYS A 13 -18.61 0.94 -25.96
N ILE A 14 -19.84 0.74 -25.50
CA ILE A 14 -20.18 0.62 -24.09
C ILE A 14 -19.53 -0.62 -23.48
N GLU A 15 -19.64 -1.78 -24.13
CA GLU A 15 -18.99 -3.02 -23.69
C GLU A 15 -17.48 -2.86 -23.58
N LYS A 16 -16.85 -2.25 -24.60
CA LYS A 16 -15.42 -1.98 -24.56
C LYS A 16 -15.03 -1.05 -23.41
N ALA A 17 -15.79 0.03 -23.19
CA ALA A 17 -15.57 0.94 -22.08
C ALA A 17 -15.75 0.25 -20.72
N GLN A 18 -16.72 -0.65 -20.58
CA GLN A 18 -16.91 -1.47 -19.38
C GLN A 18 -15.73 -2.42 -19.14
N GLN A 19 -15.24 -3.09 -20.18
CA GLN A 19 -14.06 -3.96 -20.05
C GLN A 19 -12.80 -3.17 -19.67
N ASP A 20 -12.60 -2.00 -20.28
CA ASP A 20 -11.46 -1.14 -19.96
C ASP A 20 -11.56 -0.59 -18.53
N LEU A 21 -12.78 -0.29 -18.05
CA LEU A 21 -13.02 0.10 -16.65
C LEU A 21 -12.65 -1.02 -15.68
N VAL A 22 -13.06 -2.27 -15.95
CA VAL A 22 -12.72 -3.42 -15.11
C VAL A 22 -11.21 -3.65 -15.10
N LYS A 23 -10.55 -3.59 -16.26
CA LYS A 23 -9.08 -3.70 -16.35
C LYS A 23 -8.37 -2.59 -15.59
N ALA A 24 -8.87 -1.35 -15.67
CA ALA A 24 -8.31 -0.24 -14.91
C ALA A 24 -8.45 -0.46 -13.40
N LYS A 25 -9.61 -0.95 -12.94
CA LYS A 25 -9.83 -1.29 -11.53
C LYS A 25 -8.89 -2.40 -11.08
N GLN A 26 -8.74 -3.48 -11.86
CA GLN A 26 -7.78 -4.54 -11.54
C GLN A 26 -6.34 -4.03 -11.44
N ARG A 27 -5.92 -3.16 -12.36
CA ARG A 27 -4.59 -2.52 -12.30
C ARG A 27 -4.42 -1.68 -11.04
N TYR A 28 -5.45 -0.93 -10.65
CA TYR A 28 -5.45 -0.18 -9.41
C TYR A 28 -5.32 -1.11 -8.19
N ASP A 29 -6.13 -2.18 -8.12
CA ASP A 29 -6.11 -3.13 -7.01
C ASP A 29 -4.74 -3.81 -6.88
N VAL A 30 -4.11 -4.19 -8.01
CA VAL A 30 -2.75 -4.75 -8.03
C VAL A 30 -1.70 -3.73 -7.57
N ALA A 31 -1.80 -2.49 -8.02
CA ALA A 31 -0.89 -1.42 -7.61
C ALA A 31 -1.04 -1.10 -6.11
N ALA A 32 -2.27 -1.08 -5.60
CA ALA A 32 -2.58 -0.87 -4.20
C ALA A 32 -2.05 -2.01 -3.32
N ALA A 33 -2.21 -3.27 -3.75
CA ALA A 33 -1.63 -4.42 -3.06
C ALA A 33 -0.10 -4.34 -3.02
N THR A 34 0.53 -4.01 -4.15
CA THR A 34 1.99 -3.84 -4.23
C THR A 34 2.49 -2.74 -3.29
N LEU A 35 1.79 -1.61 -3.23
CA LEU A 35 2.13 -0.52 -2.33
C LEU A 35 2.04 -0.95 -0.87
N LYS A 36 0.98 -1.67 -0.50
CA LYS A 36 0.80 -2.21 0.85
C LYS A 36 1.94 -3.16 1.23
N ASP A 37 2.27 -4.11 0.35
CA ASP A 37 3.36 -5.05 0.59
C ASP A 37 4.72 -4.34 0.78
N LEU A 38 4.97 -3.26 0.03
CA LEU A 38 6.19 -2.47 0.19
C LEU A 38 6.22 -1.69 1.50
N LEU A 39 5.09 -1.14 1.93
CA LEU A 39 4.97 -0.48 3.24
C LEU A 39 5.19 -1.48 4.37
N ASP A 40 4.56 -2.64 4.31
CA ASP A 40 4.70 -3.71 5.30
C ASP A 40 6.16 -4.19 5.38
N LYS A 41 6.83 -4.37 4.24
CA LYS A 41 8.28 -4.70 4.20
C LYS A 41 9.15 -3.60 4.79
N ARG A 42 8.87 -2.33 4.49
CA ARG A 42 9.60 -1.18 5.06
C ARG A 42 9.45 -1.16 6.57
N ASP A 43 8.25 -1.37 7.07
CA ASP A 43 7.96 -1.30 8.50
C ASP A 43 8.56 -2.49 9.24
N ALA A 44 8.49 -3.70 8.66
CA ALA A 44 9.20 -4.87 9.18
C ALA A 44 10.72 -4.66 9.25
N LEU A 45 11.33 -4.03 8.22
CA LEU A 45 12.76 -3.72 8.23
C LEU A 45 13.12 -2.67 9.30
N ARG A 46 12.30 -1.64 9.49
CA ARG A 46 12.49 -0.64 10.54
C ARG A 46 12.36 -1.26 11.92
N GLN A 47 11.34 -2.07 12.13
CA GLN A 47 11.13 -2.78 13.39
C GLN A 47 12.28 -3.73 13.69
N LYS A 48 12.73 -4.50 12.69
CA LYS A 48 13.89 -5.39 12.86
C LYS A 48 15.15 -4.60 13.21
N LYS A 49 15.44 -3.50 12.50
CA LYS A 49 16.59 -2.64 12.84
C LYS A 49 16.51 -2.07 14.25
N LEU A 50 15.32 -1.68 14.69
CA LEU A 50 15.10 -1.19 16.04
C LEU A 50 15.39 -2.29 17.06
N LEU A 51 14.85 -3.50 16.86
CA LEU A 51 15.09 -4.65 17.73
C LEU A 51 16.57 -5.08 17.75
N ASP A 52 17.24 -5.08 16.59
CA ASP A 52 18.66 -5.39 16.49
C ASP A 52 19.50 -4.33 17.24
N ALA A 53 19.17 -3.04 17.10
CA ALA A 53 19.84 -1.96 17.83
C ALA A 53 19.60 -2.05 19.36
N ILE A 54 18.38 -2.41 19.77
CA ILE A 54 18.03 -2.69 21.16
C ILE A 54 18.88 -3.85 21.71
N ALA A 55 18.93 -4.97 20.99
CA ALA A 55 19.71 -6.14 21.36
C ALA A 55 21.22 -5.84 21.45
N GLN A 56 21.75 -5.03 20.52
CA GLN A 56 23.15 -4.61 20.53
C GLN A 56 23.48 -3.58 21.61
N SER A 57 22.50 -2.76 22.03
CA SER A 57 22.73 -1.74 23.05
C SER A 57 23.06 -2.34 24.43
N GLY A 58 22.74 -3.62 24.65
CA GLY A 58 22.90 -4.29 25.94
C GLY A 58 22.04 -3.69 27.06
N ARG A 59 21.16 -2.73 26.74
CA ARG A 59 20.26 -2.07 27.69
C ARG A 59 19.10 -3.00 28.03
N SER A 60 18.67 -2.95 29.27
CA SER A 60 17.50 -3.69 29.72
C SER A 60 16.23 -3.16 29.03
N TYR A 61 15.21 -4.03 28.91
CA TYR A 61 13.91 -3.63 28.38
C TYR A 61 13.35 -2.39 29.10
N GLU A 62 13.50 -2.32 30.42
CA GLU A 62 13.04 -1.20 31.25
C GLU A 62 13.75 0.12 30.92
N GLU A 63 15.08 0.11 30.69
CA GLU A 63 15.83 1.32 30.30
C GLU A 63 15.42 1.83 28.92
N ILE A 64 15.14 0.92 27.99
CA ILE A 64 14.72 1.27 26.62
C ILE A 64 13.30 1.81 26.63
N MET A 65 12.41 1.17 27.39
CA MET A 65 11.04 1.66 27.58
C MET A 65 11.02 3.00 28.30
N GLN A 66 11.86 3.19 29.32
CA GLN A 66 12.04 4.51 29.94
C GLN A 66 12.52 5.52 28.90
N TYR A 67 13.52 5.21 28.08
CA TYR A 67 14.01 6.14 27.06
C TYR A 67 12.96 6.48 25.98
N LEU A 68 12.13 5.51 25.58
CA LEU A 68 11.04 5.72 24.61
C LEU A 68 9.84 6.46 25.22
N HIS A 69 9.59 6.31 26.53
CA HIS A 69 8.54 7.02 27.26
C HIS A 69 8.99 8.37 27.81
N SER A 70 10.31 8.58 27.93
CA SER A 70 10.91 9.88 28.10
C SER A 70 10.63 10.63 26.81
N LYS A 71 9.70 11.60 26.87
CA LYS A 71 9.48 12.50 25.75
C LYS A 71 10.84 13.06 25.29
N PRO A 72 11.04 13.31 23.99
CA PRO A 72 12.16 14.14 23.59
C PRO A 72 12.01 15.44 24.38
N GLU A 73 12.95 15.71 25.29
CA GLU A 73 13.13 17.08 25.74
C GLU A 73 13.46 17.86 24.47
N GLU A 74 12.48 18.68 24.06
CA GLU A 74 12.68 19.71 23.06
C GLU A 74 13.75 20.65 23.62
N GLU A 75 15.01 20.44 23.24
CA GLU A 75 16.05 21.48 23.28
C GLU A 75 15.95 22.38 22.05
#